data_AF-A0A143XRR5-F1
#
_entry.id   AF-A0A143XRR5-F1
#
_cell.length_a   1.000
_cell.length_b   1.000
_cell.length_c   1.000
_cell.angle_alpha   90.00
_cell.angle_beta   90.00
_cell.angle_gamma   90.00
#
_symmetry.space_group_name_H-M   'P 1'
#
loop_
_entity.id
_entity.type
_entity.pdbx_description
1 polymer ?
#
loop_
_entity_poly.entity_id
_entity_poly.type
_entity_poly.pdbx_seq_one_letter_code
_entity_poly.pdbx_strand_id
1 'polypeptide(L)'
;MVEVKVYLKYIILFVIVAALLCGTYFGVMKWRHENTEPYDYVQEYYKEKNEIKELICERKLDESSYLYFLYNKRDRISCLIVKKEILRYKIITEQNVELNSILNKEYIGLNFMTYRKSEYNPNIKWIAWNIVDKDIKTVWIDNQVANLIEFNGGSYKLCYLIGDGTRTDVPTIKID
;
A
#
# COMPACT_ATOMS: atom_id res chain seq x y z
N MET A 1 22.89 -39.25 -40.35
CA MET A 1 21.63 -39.64 -39.67
C MET A 1 21.83 -39.96 -38.18
N VAL A 2 22.96 -40.60 -37.79
CA VAL A 2 23.27 -40.92 -36.37
C VAL A 2 23.57 -39.67 -35.54
N GLU A 3 24.34 -38.73 -36.06
CA GLU A 3 24.68 -37.48 -35.35
C GLU A 3 23.45 -36.62 -35.04
N VAL A 4 22.51 -36.49 -35.99
CA VAL A 4 21.26 -35.73 -35.80
C VAL A 4 20.42 -36.28 -34.64
N LYS A 5 20.38 -37.62 -34.45
CA LYS A 5 19.67 -38.25 -33.32
C LYS A 5 20.36 -37.98 -31.98
N VAL A 6 21.68 -37.82 -31.98
CA VAL A 6 22.46 -37.50 -30.78
C VAL A 6 22.21 -36.05 -30.37
N TYR A 7 22.28 -35.09 -31.29
CA TYR A 7 21.95 -33.68 -31.02
C TYR A 7 20.51 -33.50 -30.54
N LEU A 8 19.55 -34.20 -31.15
CA LEU A 8 18.15 -34.15 -30.74
C LEU A 8 17.94 -34.62 -29.28
N LYS A 9 18.66 -35.65 -28.83
CA LYS A 9 18.61 -36.09 -27.43
C LYS A 9 19.12 -35.03 -26.46
N TYR A 10 20.20 -34.33 -26.80
CA TYR A 10 20.74 -33.25 -25.97
C TYR A 10 19.80 -32.05 -25.90
N ILE A 11 19.15 -31.69 -27.01
CA ILE A 11 18.15 -30.62 -27.03
C ILE A 11 16.96 -30.98 -26.14
N ILE A 12 16.42 -32.19 -26.27
CA ILE A 12 15.30 -32.65 -25.44
C ILE A 12 15.70 -32.65 -23.95
N LEU A 13 16.89 -33.18 -23.62
CA LEU A 13 17.39 -33.19 -22.25
C LEU A 13 17.53 -31.76 -21.70
N PHE A 14 18.09 -30.84 -22.49
CA PHE A 14 18.22 -29.44 -22.11
C PHE A 14 16.85 -28.79 -21.83
N VAL A 15 15.85 -29.03 -22.68
CA VAL A 15 14.49 -28.51 -22.49
C VAL A 15 13.86 -29.05 -21.22
N ILE A 16 14.04 -30.34 -20.91
CA ILE A 16 13.52 -30.95 -19.67
C ILE A 16 14.19 -30.31 -18.44
N VAL A 17 15.52 -30.16 -18.46
CA VAL A 17 16.27 -29.53 -17.36
C VAL A 17 15.83 -28.08 -17.18
N ALA A 18 15.69 -27.31 -18.26
CA ALA A 18 15.20 -25.94 -18.21
C ALA A 18 13.78 -25.86 -17.64
N ALA A 19 12.87 -26.74 -18.07
CA ALA A 19 11.50 -26.79 -17.57
C ALA A 19 11.44 -27.12 -16.06
N LEU A 20 12.28 -28.05 -15.59
CA LEU A 20 12.39 -28.38 -14.16
C LEU A 20 12.91 -27.21 -13.34
N LEU A 21 13.97 -26.52 -13.81
CA LEU A 21 14.54 -25.35 -13.15
C LEU A 21 13.55 -24.18 -13.10
N CYS A 22 12.81 -23.94 -14.18
CA CYS A 22 11.74 -22.93 -14.19
C CYS A 22 10.62 -23.31 -13.22
N GLY A 23 10.17 -24.57 -13.24
CA GLY A 23 9.12 -25.06 -12.35
C GLY A 23 9.48 -24.91 -10.87
N THR A 24 10.70 -25.29 -10.48
CA THR A 24 11.17 -25.11 -9.11
C THR A 24 11.32 -23.64 -8.74
N TYR A 25 11.85 -22.80 -9.62
CA TYR A 25 11.96 -21.35 -9.39
C TYR A 25 10.59 -20.70 -9.16
N PHE A 26 9.62 -20.93 -10.04
CA PHE A 26 8.26 -20.39 -9.88
C PHE A 26 7.55 -20.96 -8.65
N GLY A 27 7.75 -22.25 -8.35
CA GLY A 27 7.22 -22.87 -7.14
C GLY A 27 7.74 -22.20 -5.86
N VAL A 28 9.06 -21.95 -5.79
CA VAL A 28 9.69 -21.25 -4.65
C VAL A 28 9.19 -19.81 -4.55
N MET A 29 9.11 -19.08 -5.67
CA MET A 29 8.61 -17.71 -5.70
C MET A 29 7.15 -17.62 -5.22
N LYS A 30 6.29 -18.52 -5.71
CA LYS A 30 4.88 -18.58 -5.29
C LYS A 30 4.76 -18.93 -3.81
N TRP A 31 5.50 -19.95 -3.34
CA TRP A 31 5.49 -20.33 -1.93
C TRP A 31 5.94 -19.18 -1.02
N ARG A 32 7.03 -18.48 -1.36
CA ARG A 32 7.44 -17.28 -0.61
C ARG A 32 6.35 -16.22 -0.60
N HIS A 33 5.79 -15.90 -1.75
CA HIS A 33 4.76 -14.88 -1.87
C HIS A 33 3.47 -15.19 -1.06
N GLU A 34 3.09 -16.46 -0.99
CA GLU A 34 1.94 -16.90 -0.19
C GLU A 34 2.20 -16.77 1.32
N ASN A 35 3.45 -16.93 1.76
CA ASN A 35 3.84 -16.89 3.17
C ASN A 35 4.38 -15.52 3.63
N THR A 36 4.66 -14.58 2.73
CA THR A 36 5.06 -13.21 3.10
C THR A 36 3.84 -12.37 3.45
N GLU A 37 3.84 -11.77 4.64
CA GLU A 37 2.78 -10.85 5.03
C GLU A 37 2.89 -9.54 4.25
N PRO A 38 1.76 -8.86 3.93
CA PRO A 38 1.82 -7.64 3.13
C PRO A 38 2.64 -6.52 3.80
N TYR A 39 2.68 -6.46 5.14
CA TYR A 39 3.46 -5.47 5.86
C TYR A 39 4.98 -5.74 5.80
N ASP A 40 5.43 -7.00 5.75
CA ASP A 40 6.85 -7.33 5.57
C ASP A 40 7.40 -6.73 4.28
N TYR A 41 6.62 -6.80 3.20
CA TYR A 41 6.95 -6.17 1.92
C TYR A 41 7.08 -4.65 2.04
N VAL A 42 6.20 -4.01 2.82
CA VAL A 42 6.25 -2.56 3.07
C VAL A 42 7.51 -2.21 3.85
N GLN A 43 7.86 -2.97 4.89
CA GLN A 43 9.09 -2.78 5.65
C GLN A 43 10.33 -2.89 4.77
N GLU A 44 10.40 -3.91 3.91
CA GLU A 44 11.49 -4.09 2.96
C GLU A 44 11.59 -2.92 1.97
N TYR A 45 10.46 -2.47 1.41
CA TYR A 45 10.41 -1.32 0.49
C TYR A 45 10.94 -0.03 1.12
N TYR A 46 10.65 0.21 2.41
CA TYR A 46 11.08 1.41 3.12
C TYR A 46 12.48 1.30 3.74
N LYS A 47 13.01 0.09 3.94
CA LYS A 47 14.32 -0.14 4.55
C LYS A 47 15.43 0.68 3.90
N GLU A 48 15.41 0.80 2.57
CA GLU A 48 16.41 1.54 1.81
C GLU A 48 16.02 3.00 1.53
N LYS A 49 14.72 3.31 1.49
CA LYS A 49 14.21 4.64 1.12
C LYS A 49 14.07 5.59 2.31
N ASN A 50 13.48 5.10 3.40
CA ASN A 50 13.23 5.81 4.65
C ASN A 50 12.67 4.85 5.70
N GLU A 51 13.50 4.48 6.67
CA GLU A 51 13.09 3.54 7.72
C GLU A 51 11.81 4.00 8.44
N ILE A 52 10.88 3.05 8.59
CA ILE A 52 9.60 3.24 9.29
C ILE A 52 9.92 3.34 10.79
N LYS A 53 9.53 4.45 11.42
CA LYS A 53 9.57 4.61 12.87
C LYS A 53 8.36 3.92 13.51
N GLU A 54 7.20 4.03 12.87
CA GLU A 54 5.93 3.58 13.43
C GLU A 54 4.93 3.19 12.33
N LEU A 55 4.24 2.07 12.54
CA LEU A 55 3.01 1.72 11.83
C LEU A 55 1.83 2.34 12.57
N ILE A 56 1.20 3.36 11.97
CA ILE A 56 0.06 4.06 12.57
C ILE A 56 -1.21 3.26 12.34
N CYS A 57 -1.40 2.75 11.12
CA CYS A 57 -2.59 1.97 10.76
C CYS A 57 -2.28 0.98 9.66
N GLU A 58 -2.77 -0.24 9.83
CA GLU A 58 -2.95 -1.21 8.77
C GLU A 58 -4.45 -1.53 8.64
N ARG A 59 -4.98 -1.46 7.41
CA ARG A 59 -6.37 -1.82 7.14
C ARG A 59 -6.50 -2.57 5.84
N LYS A 60 -7.10 -3.76 5.91
CA LYS A 60 -7.52 -4.50 4.71
C LYS A 60 -8.68 -3.76 4.02
N LEU A 61 -8.52 -3.45 2.73
CA LEU A 61 -9.51 -2.74 1.91
C LEU A 61 -10.40 -3.72 1.13
N ASP A 62 -9.81 -4.82 0.65
CA ASP A 62 -10.48 -5.94 0.00
C ASP A 62 -9.62 -7.20 0.11
N GLU A 63 -9.96 -8.28 -0.61
CA GLU A 63 -9.25 -9.56 -0.55
C GLU A 63 -7.74 -9.45 -0.80
N SER A 64 -7.30 -8.47 -1.61
CA SER A 64 -5.93 -8.35 -2.10
C SER A 64 -5.29 -7.00 -1.80
N SER A 65 -6.02 -6.01 -1.30
CA SER A 65 -5.54 -4.63 -1.13
C SER A 65 -5.54 -4.21 0.33
N TYR A 66 -4.49 -3.48 0.72
CA TYR A 66 -4.21 -3.05 2.08
C TYR A 66 -3.83 -1.57 2.08
N LEU A 67 -4.37 -0.83 3.04
CA LEU A 67 -4.03 0.57 3.33
C LEU A 67 -3.06 0.60 4.51
N TYR A 68 -1.99 1.36 4.35
CA TYR A 68 -1.06 1.65 5.43
C TYR A 68 -0.90 3.15 5.63
N PHE A 69 -0.90 3.55 6.90
CA PHE A 69 -0.37 4.83 7.34
C PHE A 69 0.88 4.59 8.17
N LEU A 70 1.98 5.23 7.77
CA LEU A 70 3.28 5.04 8.39
C LEU A 70 3.87 6.38 8.80
N TYR A 71 4.60 6.40 9.91
CA TYR A 71 5.49 7.50 10.27
C TYR A 71 6.94 7.06 10.08
N ASN A 72 7.74 7.86 9.38
CA ASN A 72 9.11 7.49 9.03
C ASN A 72 10.17 8.39 9.68
N LYS A 73 11.45 8.01 9.53
CA LYS A 73 12.56 8.74 10.17
C LYS A 73 12.76 10.19 9.74
N ARG A 74 12.21 10.61 8.59
CA ARG A 74 12.28 12.00 8.10
C ARG A 74 11.08 12.85 8.54
N ASP A 75 10.40 12.42 9.59
CA ASP A 75 9.21 13.07 10.16
C ASP A 75 8.13 13.32 9.10
N ARG A 76 7.94 12.32 8.24
CA ARG A 76 6.89 12.27 7.22
C ARG A 76 5.90 11.17 7.54
N ILE A 77 4.65 11.44 7.19
CA ILE A 77 3.59 10.45 7.18
C ILE A 77 3.32 10.01 5.76
N SER A 78 3.30 8.71 5.56
CA SER A 78 3.09 8.05 4.28
C SER A 78 1.72 7.38 4.32
N CYS A 79 0.84 7.75 3.39
CA CYS A 79 -0.39 7.02 3.09
C CYS A 79 -0.16 6.20 1.83
N LEU A 80 -0.32 4.88 1.90
CA LEU A 80 -0.03 4.01 0.77
C LEU A 80 -0.99 2.84 0.69
N ILE A 81 -1.18 2.36 -0.55
CA ILE A 81 -2.02 1.21 -0.84
C ILE A 81 -1.16 0.14 -1.47
N VAL A 82 -1.09 -1.01 -0.81
CA VAL A 82 -0.41 -2.20 -1.31
C VAL A 82 -1.42 -3.18 -1.85
N LYS A 83 -1.12 -3.75 -3.02
CA LYS A 83 -1.90 -4.81 -3.63
C LYS A 83 -1.08 -6.10 -3.75
N LYS A 84 -1.69 -7.21 -3.35
CA LYS A 84 -1.24 -8.57 -3.60
C LYS A 84 -1.59 -8.97 -5.02
N GLU A 85 -0.58 -9.20 -5.86
CA GLU A 85 -0.71 -9.82 -7.18
C GLU A 85 -0.43 -11.32 -7.08
N ILE A 86 -0.39 -12.06 -8.18
CA ILE A 86 -0.26 -13.53 -8.15
C ILE A 86 1.12 -13.98 -7.64
N LEU A 87 2.17 -13.21 -7.92
CA LEU A 87 3.56 -13.59 -7.63
C LEU A 87 4.35 -12.51 -6.85
N ARG A 88 3.71 -11.39 -6.51
CA ARG A 88 4.39 -10.26 -5.85
C ARG A 88 3.39 -9.33 -5.18
N TYR A 89 3.91 -8.45 -4.34
CA TYR A 89 3.20 -7.26 -3.88
C TYR A 89 3.62 -6.04 -4.72
N LYS A 90 2.73 -5.06 -4.80
CA LYS A 90 2.95 -3.81 -5.51
C LYS A 90 2.32 -2.65 -4.75
N ILE A 91 3.07 -1.57 -4.58
CA ILE A 91 2.50 -0.29 -4.13
C ILE A 91 1.76 0.32 -5.32
N ILE A 92 0.44 0.47 -5.19
CA ILE A 92 -0.43 1.04 -6.23
C ILE A 92 -0.37 2.56 -6.20
N THR A 93 -0.31 3.13 -5.01
CA THR A 93 -0.24 4.57 -4.82
C THR A 93 0.39 4.88 -3.46
N GLU A 94 1.09 5.99 -3.39
CA GLU A 94 1.83 6.45 -2.22
C GLU A 94 1.78 7.98 -2.19
N GLN A 95 1.41 8.53 -1.05
CA GLN A 95 1.47 9.96 -0.77
C GLN A 95 2.28 10.18 0.49
N ASN A 96 3.32 11.00 0.39
CA ASN A 96 4.20 11.36 1.50
C ASN A 96 3.99 12.81 1.86
N VAL A 97 3.71 13.11 3.13
CA VAL A 97 3.50 14.46 3.62
C VAL A 97 4.36 14.70 4.85
N GLU A 98 5.01 15.86 4.94
CA GLU A 98 5.79 16.25 6.10
C GLU A 98 4.87 16.59 7.28
N LEU A 99 5.18 16.06 8.46
CA LEU A 99 4.38 16.27 9.67
C LEU A 99 4.24 17.76 9.99
N ASN A 100 5.34 18.52 9.92
CA ASN A 100 5.32 19.98 10.14
C ASN A 100 4.43 20.72 9.13
N SER A 101 4.36 20.25 7.87
CA SER A 101 3.49 20.86 6.87
C SER A 101 2.01 20.62 7.16
N ILE A 102 1.67 19.56 7.90
CA ILE A 102 0.30 19.28 8.33
C ILE A 102 -0.06 20.13 9.55
N LEU A 103 0.82 20.17 10.55
CA LEU A 103 0.58 20.82 11.83
C LEU A 103 0.60 22.35 11.75
N ASN A 104 1.40 22.93 10.84
CA ASN A 104 1.57 24.39 10.75
C ASN A 104 0.58 25.07 9.79
N LYS A 105 -0.47 24.39 9.34
CA LYS A 105 -1.49 25.04 8.49
C LYS A 105 -2.45 25.85 9.34
N GLU A 106 -2.67 27.10 8.94
CA GLU A 106 -3.68 27.99 9.52
C GLU A 106 -5.10 27.40 9.41
N TYR A 107 -5.34 26.53 8.42
CA TYR A 107 -6.58 25.79 8.24
C TYR A 107 -6.30 24.30 8.01
N ILE A 108 -7.07 23.44 8.67
CA ILE A 108 -6.96 21.98 8.52
C ILE A 108 -7.45 21.60 7.12
N GLY A 109 -6.52 21.31 6.21
CA GLY A 109 -6.81 20.85 4.85
C GLY A 109 -6.56 19.35 4.70
N LEU A 110 -7.47 18.63 4.04
CA LEU A 110 -7.32 17.19 3.81
C LEU A 110 -6.27 16.89 2.75
N ASN A 111 -5.47 15.85 2.99
CA ASN A 111 -4.69 15.20 1.95
C ASN A 111 -5.61 14.22 1.20
N PHE A 112 -5.60 14.28 -0.12
CA PHE A 112 -6.49 13.50 -0.97
C PHE A 112 -5.68 12.68 -1.96
N MET A 113 -6.07 11.42 -2.14
CA MET A 113 -5.51 10.55 -3.15
C MET A 113 -6.58 9.62 -3.73
N THR A 114 -6.44 9.28 -5.01
CA THR A 114 -7.30 8.32 -5.69
C THR A 114 -6.52 7.07 -6.05
N TYR A 115 -7.23 5.94 -6.17
CA TYR A 115 -6.65 4.68 -6.61
C TYR A 115 -7.69 3.83 -7.34
N ARG A 116 -7.19 2.95 -8.21
CA ARG A 116 -8.03 1.96 -8.90
C ARG A 116 -7.90 0.62 -8.22
N LYS A 117 -9.04 -0.01 -7.91
CA LYS A 117 -9.08 -1.37 -7.35
C LYS A 117 -8.51 -2.40 -8.34
N SER A 118 -8.83 -2.27 -9.62
CA SER A 118 -8.38 -3.18 -10.68
C SER A 118 -8.12 -2.42 -11.99
N GLU A 119 -7.17 -2.90 -12.78
CA GLU A 119 -6.97 -2.42 -14.15
C GLU A 119 -8.17 -2.79 -15.05
N TYR A 120 -8.86 -3.89 -14.72
CA TYR A 120 -9.98 -4.43 -15.50
C TYR A 120 -11.35 -3.94 -15.06
N ASN A 121 -11.46 -3.38 -13.85
CA ASN A 121 -12.71 -2.82 -13.34
C ASN A 121 -12.42 -1.45 -12.70
N PRO A 122 -12.68 -0.34 -13.42
CA PRO A 122 -12.20 0.99 -13.08
C PRO A 122 -13.02 1.65 -11.96
N ASN A 123 -13.46 0.89 -10.96
CA ASN A 123 -14.02 1.48 -9.75
C ASN A 123 -12.91 2.27 -9.06
N ILE A 124 -12.91 3.58 -9.32
CA ILE A 124 -12.04 4.55 -8.67
C ILE A 124 -12.54 4.66 -7.23
N LYS A 125 -11.60 4.53 -6.31
CA LYS A 125 -11.79 4.83 -4.90
C LYS A 125 -10.90 6.00 -4.54
N TRP A 126 -11.23 6.67 -3.46
CA TRP A 126 -10.45 7.77 -2.94
C TRP A 126 -10.27 7.65 -1.44
N ILE A 127 -9.21 8.27 -0.95
CA ILE A 127 -8.90 8.39 0.47
C ILE A 127 -8.64 9.86 0.74
N ALA A 128 -9.36 10.40 1.72
CA ALA A 128 -9.09 11.71 2.28
C ALA A 128 -8.63 11.52 3.72
N TRP A 129 -7.52 12.14 4.09
CA TRP A 129 -6.91 11.94 5.40
C TRP A 129 -6.15 13.17 5.87
N ASN A 130 -6.01 13.32 7.18
CA ASN A 130 -5.14 14.32 7.77
C ASN A 130 -4.75 13.93 9.21
N ILE A 131 -3.95 14.76 9.86
CA ILE A 131 -3.67 14.66 11.29
C ILE A 131 -4.45 15.75 11.99
N VAL A 132 -4.98 15.41 13.16
CA VAL A 132 -5.69 16.32 14.05
C VAL A 132 -5.15 16.18 15.46
N ASP A 133 -5.40 17.17 16.30
CA ASP A 133 -5.01 17.13 17.69
C ASP A 133 -5.69 15.97 18.43
N LYS A 134 -5.00 15.45 19.46
CA LYS A 134 -5.51 14.36 20.28
C LYS A 134 -6.87 14.65 20.93
N ASP A 135 -7.19 15.91 21.19
CA ASP A 135 -8.40 16.32 21.92
C ASP A 135 -9.64 16.32 21.01
N ILE A 136 -9.44 16.25 19.69
CA ILE A 136 -10.53 16.12 18.72
C ILE A 136 -11.27 14.80 18.94
N LYS A 137 -12.59 14.89 19.06
CA LYS A 137 -13.48 13.75 19.30
C LYS A 137 -14.07 13.22 18.00
N THR A 138 -14.48 14.12 17.11
CA THR A 138 -15.12 13.75 15.85
C THR A 138 -14.57 14.58 14.71
N VAL A 139 -14.31 13.93 13.58
CA VAL A 139 -14.01 14.60 12.31
C VAL A 139 -15.04 14.16 11.31
N TRP A 140 -15.67 15.11 10.64
CA TRP A 140 -16.61 14.88 9.56
C TRP A 140 -15.94 15.23 8.24
N ILE A 141 -15.99 14.30 7.29
CA ILE A 141 -15.54 14.50 5.92
C ILE A 141 -16.78 14.30 5.04
N ASP A 142 -17.27 15.39 4.43
CA ASP A 142 -18.53 15.44 3.68
C ASP A 142 -19.72 14.74 4.36
N ASN A 143 -20.01 15.18 5.59
CA ASN A 143 -21.12 14.69 6.40
C ASN A 143 -21.03 13.19 6.76
N GLN A 144 -19.86 12.56 6.58
CA GLN A 144 -19.58 11.23 7.09
C GLN A 144 -18.54 11.32 8.21
N VAL A 145 -18.74 10.55 9.27
CA VAL A 145 -17.78 10.46 10.37
C VAL A 145 -16.53 9.75 9.87
N ALA A 146 -15.38 10.43 9.94
CA ALA A 146 -14.09 9.87 9.60
C ALA A 146 -13.61 8.90 10.69
N ASN A 147 -12.79 7.94 10.29
CA ASN A 147 -12.10 7.07 11.24
C ASN A 147 -11.01 7.89 11.94
N LEU A 148 -10.89 7.73 13.25
CA LEU A 148 -9.82 8.35 14.05
C LEU A 148 -8.93 7.27 14.65
N ILE A 149 -7.62 7.43 14.52
CA ILE A 149 -6.60 6.50 15.04
C ILE A 149 -5.56 7.30 15.80
N GLU A 150 -5.28 6.92 17.04
CA GLU A 150 -4.27 7.56 17.87
C GLU A 150 -2.86 7.11 17.45
N PHE A 151 -1.92 8.06 17.42
CA PHE A 151 -0.50 7.74 17.25
C PHE A 151 0.06 7.11 18.53
N ASN A 152 1.05 6.24 18.39
CA ASN A 152 1.81 5.75 19.53
C ASN A 152 2.57 6.94 20.16
N GLY A 153 2.19 7.30 21.38
CA GLY A 153 2.68 8.49 22.08
C GLY A 153 1.61 9.57 22.32
N GLY A 154 0.42 9.44 21.73
CA GLY A 154 -0.80 10.13 22.16
C GLY A 154 -0.88 11.63 21.89
N SER A 155 0.08 12.23 21.18
CA SER A 155 0.06 13.68 20.89
C SER A 155 -0.92 14.05 19.76
N TYR A 156 -1.19 13.13 18.84
CA TYR A 156 -1.97 13.38 17.64
C TYR A 156 -2.85 12.19 17.26
N LYS A 157 -3.86 12.45 16.43
CA LYS A 157 -4.72 11.45 15.81
C LYS A 157 -4.65 11.57 14.29
N LEU A 158 -4.59 10.42 13.61
CA LEU A 158 -4.86 10.33 12.18
C LEU A 158 -6.37 10.29 11.97
N CYS A 159 -6.89 11.15 11.11
CA CYS A 159 -8.26 11.05 10.60
C CYS A 159 -8.24 10.58 9.14
N TYR A 160 -9.15 9.67 8.76
CA TYR A 160 -9.31 9.30 7.35
C TYR A 160 -10.70 8.80 7.00
N LEU A 161 -11.09 9.03 5.76
CA LEU A 161 -12.29 8.48 5.14
C LEU A 161 -11.94 7.89 3.77
N ILE A 162 -12.54 6.74 3.48
CA ILE A 162 -12.44 6.07 2.18
C ILE A 162 -13.79 6.16 1.52
N GLY A 163 -13.82 6.55 0.26
CA GLY A 163 -15.05 6.58 -0.53
C GLY A 163 -14.90 5.96 -1.90
N ASP A 164 -16.05 5.76 -2.54
CA ASP A 164 -16.17 5.26 -3.90
C ASP A 164 -16.42 6.41 -4.88
N GLY A 165 -16.07 6.19 -6.15
CA GLY A 165 -16.39 7.09 -7.27
C GLY A 165 -15.21 7.90 -7.79
N THR A 166 -15.45 8.60 -8.91
CA THR A 166 -14.47 9.40 -9.64
C THR A 166 -14.35 10.81 -9.07
N ARG A 167 -14.34 10.94 -7.75
CA ARG A 167 -14.26 12.26 -7.14
C ARG A 167 -12.93 12.93 -7.51
N THR A 168 -13.01 14.16 -7.99
CA THR A 168 -11.85 14.96 -8.43
C THR A 168 -11.57 16.15 -7.51
N ASP A 169 -12.50 16.51 -6.65
CA ASP A 169 -12.40 17.57 -5.65
C ASP A 169 -11.99 17.02 -4.27
N VAL A 170 -11.27 17.85 -3.51
CA VAL A 170 -10.92 17.54 -2.12
C VAL A 170 -12.19 17.71 -1.25
N PRO A 171 -12.59 16.68 -0.47
CA PRO A 171 -13.74 16.74 0.44
C PRO A 171 -13.70 17.92 1.43
N THR A 172 -14.88 18.33 1.90
CA THR A 172 -14.97 19.35 2.96
C THR A 172 -14.77 18.70 4.32
N ILE A 173 -14.03 19.36 5.21
CA ILE A 173 -13.80 18.90 6.59
C ILE A 173 -14.52 19.78 7.60
N LYS A 174 -15.11 19.15 8.63
CA LYS A 174 -15.62 19.79 9.85
C LYS A 174 -15.15 18.98 11.05
N ILE A 175 -14.91 19.65 12.18
CA ILE A 175 -14.29 19.04 13.36
C ILE A 175 -15.08 19.49 14.60
N ASP A 176 -15.42 18.53 15.45
CA ASP A 176 -16.17 18.73 16.71
C ASP A 176 -15.43 18.11 17.92
#